data_AF-A0A7H5F3R4-F1
#
_entry.id   AF-A0A7H5F3R4-F1
#
_cell.length_a   1.000
_cell.length_b   1.000
_cell.length_c   1.000
_cell.angle_alpha   90.00
_cell.angle_beta   90.00
_cell.angle_gamma   90.00
#
_symmetry.space_group_name_H-M   'P 1'
#
loop_
_entity.id
_entity.type
_entity.pdbx_description
1 polymer ?
#
loop_
_entity_poly.entity_id
_entity_poly.type
_entity_poly.pdbx_seq_one_letter_code
_entity_poly.pdbx_strand_id
1 'polypeptide(L)'
;MRVLFSLLILFGLCLNANAQSCKSAPSVVSDLNKEVMRVLQARGCNPGNFPSCLSNPGTYAHLTSQMVKFWNRRASAWSTIGPRRLNFNNWEQGRIVSSGGRMYVSCVPSNKNTLQVNINELDGKGKTSYVICKVDRNGRYTKLKTGWFNEINSQKSNKRETRSHTISGVKGYLVTIHFDGKSVGNSFQYKVRVK
;
A
#
# COMPACT_ATOMS: atom_id res chain seq x y z
N MET A 1 57.05 -18.05 27.04
CA MET A 1 56.17 -17.83 25.86
C MET A 1 54.80 -18.43 26.13
N ARG A 2 53.82 -17.61 26.55
CA ARG A 2 52.40 -17.97 26.53
C ARG A 2 51.61 -16.70 26.20
N VAL A 3 51.17 -16.62 24.96
CA VAL A 3 50.30 -15.55 24.43
C VAL A 3 48.87 -16.02 24.68
N LEU A 4 48.11 -15.30 25.50
CA LEU A 4 46.68 -15.52 25.69
C LEU A 4 45.94 -14.36 25.03
N PHE A 5 45.27 -14.70 23.93
CA PHE A 5 44.44 -13.83 23.10
C PHE A 5 43.24 -13.29 23.89
N SER A 6 43.14 -11.96 23.98
CA SER A 6 41.90 -11.27 24.35
C SER A 6 40.86 -11.44 23.24
N LEU A 7 39.76 -12.11 23.54
CA LEU A 7 38.59 -12.17 22.66
C LEU A 7 37.63 -11.01 23.05
N LEU A 8 37.63 -9.95 22.26
CA LEU A 8 36.67 -8.86 22.35
C LEU A 8 35.34 -9.34 21.72
N ILE A 9 34.33 -9.60 22.55
CA ILE A 9 32.98 -9.91 22.08
C ILE A 9 32.23 -8.59 21.89
N LEU A 10 32.21 -8.07 20.65
CA LEU A 10 31.25 -7.05 20.22
C LEU A 10 29.87 -7.73 20.05
N PHE A 11 29.03 -7.69 21.08
CA PHE A 11 27.59 -7.91 20.89
C PHE A 11 26.99 -6.66 20.27
N GLY A 12 26.95 -6.64 18.93
CA GLY A 12 26.12 -5.72 18.16
C GLY A 12 24.65 -5.96 18.51
N LEU A 13 24.06 -5.05 19.29
CA LEU A 13 22.63 -4.97 19.48
C LEU A 13 21.97 -4.65 18.13
N CYS A 14 21.53 -5.69 17.42
CA CYS A 14 20.63 -5.56 16.30
C CYS A 14 19.34 -4.89 16.79
N LEU A 15 19.19 -3.60 16.46
CA LEU A 15 17.95 -2.86 16.57
C LEU A 15 16.86 -3.65 15.84
N ASN A 16 15.84 -4.08 16.58
CA ASN A 16 14.61 -4.62 16.03
C ASN A 16 13.91 -3.52 15.21
N ALA A 17 14.26 -3.44 13.93
CA ALA A 17 13.49 -2.68 12.96
C ALA A 17 12.12 -3.35 12.84
N ASN A 18 11.13 -2.86 13.60
CA ASN A 18 9.72 -3.21 13.40
C ASN A 18 9.34 -2.83 11.96
N ALA A 19 9.49 -3.81 11.06
CA ALA A 19 9.24 -3.64 9.66
C ALA A 19 7.75 -3.35 9.49
N GLN A 20 7.42 -2.09 9.17
CA GLN A 20 6.04 -1.67 8.90
C GLN A 20 5.35 -2.69 7.96
N SER A 21 4.24 -3.26 8.43
CA SER A 21 3.62 -4.43 7.79
C SER A 21 2.76 -4.02 6.59
N CYS A 22 3.03 -4.67 5.46
CA CYS A 22 2.23 -4.61 4.24
C CYS A 22 0.88 -5.34 4.37
N LYS A 23 0.76 -6.26 5.34
CA LYS A 23 -0.29 -7.29 5.37
C LYS A 23 -1.39 -6.92 6.37
N SER A 24 -2.22 -5.94 6.02
CA SER A 24 -3.36 -5.51 6.85
C SER A 24 -4.73 -5.97 6.35
N ALA A 25 -4.84 -6.59 5.16
CA ALA A 25 -6.09 -7.15 4.63
C ALA A 25 -5.90 -8.31 3.64
N PRO A 26 -5.29 -9.44 4.07
CA PRO A 26 -4.97 -10.56 3.17
C PRO A 26 -6.21 -11.23 2.54
N SER A 27 -7.34 -11.31 3.26
CA SER A 27 -8.59 -11.87 2.73
C SER A 27 -9.16 -11.03 1.59
N VAL A 28 -9.18 -9.71 1.75
CA VAL A 28 -9.64 -8.78 0.70
C VAL A 28 -8.75 -8.89 -0.54
N VAL A 29 -7.43 -8.93 -0.37
CA VAL A 29 -6.51 -9.08 -1.50
C VAL A 29 -6.66 -10.45 -2.18
N SER A 30 -6.89 -11.52 -1.41
CA SER A 30 -7.21 -12.84 -1.96
C SER A 30 -8.49 -12.78 -2.81
N ASP A 31 -9.57 -12.21 -2.30
CA ASP A 31 -10.85 -12.07 -3.01
C ASP A 31 -10.69 -11.28 -4.31
N LEU A 32 -9.96 -10.16 -4.27
CA LEU A 32 -9.68 -9.34 -5.45
C LEU A 32 -8.86 -10.11 -6.48
N ASN A 33 -7.80 -10.82 -6.07
CA ASN A 33 -6.99 -11.60 -7.00
C ASN A 33 -7.78 -12.74 -7.66
N LYS A 34 -8.65 -13.43 -6.90
CA LYS A 34 -9.56 -14.45 -7.44
C LYS A 34 -10.49 -13.85 -8.50
N GLU A 35 -11.12 -12.72 -8.21
CA GLU A 35 -12.02 -12.08 -9.16
C GLU A 35 -11.29 -11.54 -10.40
N VAL A 36 -10.12 -10.93 -10.23
CA VAL A 36 -9.29 -10.49 -11.35
C VAL A 36 -8.97 -11.65 -12.29
N MET A 37 -8.58 -12.81 -11.75
CA MET A 37 -8.31 -14.00 -12.56
C MET A 37 -9.56 -14.44 -13.31
N ARG A 38 -10.71 -14.55 -12.63
CA ARG A 38 -11.98 -14.94 -13.24
C ARG A 38 -12.36 -14.02 -14.42
N VAL A 39 -12.26 -12.70 -14.22
CA VAL A 39 -12.62 -11.71 -15.25
C VAL A 39 -11.65 -11.74 -16.43
N LEU A 40 -10.35 -11.87 -16.17
CA LEU A 40 -9.33 -11.96 -17.21
C LEU A 40 -9.47 -13.26 -18.02
N GLN A 41 -9.69 -14.39 -17.37
CA GLN A 41 -9.91 -15.69 -18.03
C GLN A 41 -11.13 -15.68 -18.95
N ALA A 42 -12.24 -15.06 -18.52
CA ALA A 42 -13.43 -14.87 -19.35
C ALA A 42 -13.18 -14.02 -20.62
N ARG A 43 -12.04 -13.34 -20.70
CA ARG A 43 -11.59 -12.54 -21.85
C ARG A 43 -10.46 -13.21 -22.65
N GLY A 44 -10.19 -14.49 -22.41
CA GLY A 44 -9.14 -15.25 -23.10
C GLY A 44 -7.72 -15.01 -22.57
N CYS A 45 -7.59 -14.35 -21.41
CA CYS A 45 -6.29 -14.12 -20.79
C CYS A 45 -5.90 -15.33 -19.92
N ASN A 46 -4.63 -15.70 -19.93
CA ASN A 46 -4.03 -16.72 -19.09
C ASN A 46 -2.80 -16.17 -18.35
N PRO A 47 -2.31 -16.84 -17.28
CA PRO A 47 -1.18 -16.34 -16.50
C PRO A 47 0.05 -15.94 -17.34
N GLY A 48 0.30 -16.64 -18.46
CA GLY A 48 1.42 -16.35 -19.37
C GLY A 48 1.27 -15.06 -20.18
N ASN A 49 0.04 -14.61 -20.48
CA ASN A 49 -0.22 -13.41 -21.28
C ASN A 49 -0.91 -12.26 -20.51
N PHE A 50 -1.12 -12.42 -19.20
CA PHE A 50 -1.77 -11.40 -18.35
C PHE A 50 -1.17 -9.99 -18.48
N PRO A 51 0.16 -9.78 -18.47
CA PRO A 51 0.71 -8.43 -18.65
C PRO A 51 0.32 -7.77 -19.97
N SER A 52 0.17 -8.56 -21.04
CA SER A 52 -0.28 -8.10 -22.35
C SER A 52 -1.77 -7.77 -22.35
N CYS A 53 -2.59 -8.60 -21.70
CA CYS A 53 -4.02 -8.33 -21.51
C CYS A 53 -4.29 -7.02 -20.77
N LEU A 54 -3.48 -6.69 -19.75
CA LEU A 54 -3.61 -5.44 -19.01
C LEU A 54 -3.20 -4.21 -19.85
N SER A 55 -2.40 -4.40 -20.90
CA SER A 55 -2.05 -3.35 -21.84
C SER A 55 -3.13 -3.09 -22.89
N ASN A 56 -4.06 -4.02 -23.10
CA ASN A 56 -5.19 -3.81 -24.00
C ASN A 56 -6.24 -2.89 -23.35
N PRO A 57 -6.52 -1.69 -23.90
CA PRO A 57 -7.40 -0.71 -23.24
C PRO A 57 -8.82 -1.21 -23.00
N GLY A 58 -9.41 -1.91 -23.98
CA GLY A 58 -10.77 -2.45 -23.85
C GLY A 58 -10.87 -3.52 -22.77
N THR A 59 -9.88 -4.42 -22.70
CA THR A 59 -9.81 -5.45 -21.66
C THR A 59 -9.58 -4.85 -20.29
N TYR A 60 -8.70 -3.86 -20.17
CA TYR A 60 -8.43 -3.18 -18.90
C TYR A 60 -9.62 -2.35 -18.42
N ALA A 61 -10.34 -1.67 -19.32
CA ALA A 61 -11.57 -0.95 -19.00
C ALA A 61 -12.68 -1.91 -18.52
N HIS A 62 -12.85 -3.05 -19.21
CA HIS A 62 -13.79 -4.09 -18.78
C HIS A 62 -13.43 -4.66 -17.41
N LEU A 63 -12.16 -5.02 -17.19
CA LEU A 63 -11.65 -5.48 -15.90
C LEU A 63 -11.95 -4.46 -14.80
N THR A 64 -11.65 -3.18 -15.05
CA THR A 64 -11.93 -2.10 -14.11
C THR A 64 -13.41 -2.04 -13.75
N SER A 65 -14.29 -2.01 -14.74
CA SER A 65 -15.74 -1.99 -14.51
C SER A 65 -16.22 -3.18 -13.66
N GLN A 66 -15.78 -4.40 -13.97
CA GLN A 66 -16.15 -5.60 -13.22
C GLN A 66 -15.60 -5.58 -11.79
N MET A 67 -14.34 -5.16 -11.60
CA MET A 67 -13.73 -5.08 -10.28
C MET A 67 -14.35 -3.99 -9.40
N VAL A 68 -14.80 -2.88 -9.98
CA VAL A 68 -15.59 -1.87 -9.23
C VAL A 68 -16.91 -2.47 -8.76
N LYS A 69 -17.64 -3.17 -9.63
CA LYS A 69 -18.90 -3.85 -9.27
C LYS A 69 -18.67 -4.90 -8.18
N PHE A 70 -17.63 -5.71 -8.32
CA PHE A 70 -17.23 -6.70 -7.32
C PHE A 70 -16.93 -6.05 -5.97
N TRP A 71 -16.10 -5.00 -5.96
CA TRP A 71 -15.77 -4.26 -4.75
C TRP A 71 -17.02 -3.76 -4.04
N ASN A 72 -17.92 -3.07 -4.77
CA ASN A 72 -19.13 -2.50 -4.19
C ASN A 72 -20.05 -3.57 -3.58
N ARG A 73 -20.17 -4.73 -4.23
CA ARG A 73 -20.93 -5.88 -3.71
C ARG A 73 -20.32 -6.49 -2.45
N ARG A 74 -18.99 -6.45 -2.31
CA ARG A 74 -18.27 -7.08 -1.20
C ARG A 74 -17.93 -6.13 -0.06
N ALA A 75 -17.99 -4.82 -0.29
CA ALA A 75 -17.58 -3.80 0.68
C ALA A 75 -18.28 -3.94 2.04
N SER A 76 -19.56 -4.32 2.07
CA SER A 76 -20.30 -4.57 3.32
C SER A 76 -19.74 -5.76 4.11
N ALA A 77 -19.30 -6.82 3.43
CA ALA A 77 -18.68 -7.99 4.05
C ALA A 77 -17.25 -7.72 4.54
N TRP A 78 -16.62 -6.65 4.07
CA TRP A 78 -15.28 -6.22 4.50
C TRP A 78 -15.32 -5.12 5.57
N SER A 79 -16.50 -4.74 6.08
CA SER A 79 -16.76 -3.40 6.65
C SER A 79 -16.25 -3.11 8.07
N THR A 80 -15.82 -4.09 8.88
CA THR A 80 -15.56 -3.81 10.31
C THR A 80 -14.40 -2.83 10.56
N ILE A 81 -13.29 -2.93 9.81
CA ILE A 81 -12.22 -1.91 9.60
C ILE A 81 -11.55 -2.26 8.26
N GLY A 82 -12.34 -2.37 7.19
CA GLY A 82 -11.86 -2.83 5.88
C GLY A 82 -10.90 -1.85 5.20
N PRO A 83 -10.02 -2.33 4.30
CA PRO A 83 -9.28 -1.44 3.42
C PRO A 83 -10.25 -0.62 2.55
N ARG A 84 -9.85 0.60 2.22
CA ARG A 84 -10.55 1.45 1.26
C ARG A 84 -10.10 1.15 -0.16
N ARG A 85 -10.99 1.36 -1.12
CA ARG A 85 -10.63 1.23 -2.53
C ARG A 85 -9.64 2.34 -2.91
N LEU A 86 -8.59 1.96 -3.63
CA LEU A 86 -7.67 2.90 -4.26
C LEU A 86 -8.02 2.97 -5.74
N ASN A 87 -8.54 4.11 -6.19
CA ASN A 87 -8.78 4.36 -7.60
C ASN A 87 -7.58 5.08 -8.20
N PHE A 88 -6.97 4.51 -9.24
CA PHE A 88 -5.88 5.17 -9.95
C PHE A 88 -6.35 6.53 -10.49
N ASN A 89 -5.45 7.51 -10.45
CA ASN A 89 -5.64 8.92 -10.80
C ASN A 89 -6.58 9.75 -9.91
N ASN A 90 -7.26 9.14 -8.94
CA ASN A 90 -8.13 9.85 -8.01
C ASN A 90 -7.43 10.17 -6.69
N TRP A 91 -7.81 11.28 -6.07
CA TRP A 91 -7.42 11.59 -4.70
C TRP A 91 -8.35 10.88 -3.73
N GLU A 92 -7.79 10.05 -2.88
CA GLU A 92 -8.48 9.44 -1.75
C GLU A 92 -8.12 10.20 -0.48
N GLN A 93 -9.11 10.58 0.32
CA GLN A 93 -8.88 11.28 1.58
C GLN A 93 -9.02 10.34 2.78
N GLY A 94 -8.31 10.66 3.86
CA GLY A 94 -8.38 9.90 5.09
C GLY A 94 -7.96 10.70 6.31
N ARG A 95 -8.40 10.19 7.46
CA ARG A 95 -8.01 10.68 8.78
C ARG A 95 -7.58 9.49 9.62
N ILE A 96 -6.40 9.59 10.20
CA ILE A 96 -5.88 8.70 11.25
C ILE A 96 -6.12 9.41 12.58
N VAL A 97 -6.72 8.71 13.54
CA VAL A 97 -6.96 9.21 14.89
C VAL A 97 -6.20 8.32 15.86
N SER A 98 -5.43 8.93 16.76
CA SER A 98 -4.63 8.22 17.74
C SER A 98 -3.73 7.16 17.07
N SER A 99 -3.67 5.96 17.62
CA SER A 99 -2.96 4.79 17.10
C SER A 99 -3.73 4.00 16.01
N GLY A 100 -4.74 4.62 15.39
CA GLY A 100 -5.53 3.97 14.34
C GLY A 100 -4.75 3.72 13.05
N GLY A 101 -5.33 2.94 12.15
CA GLY A 101 -4.76 2.64 10.84
C GLY A 101 -5.74 2.89 9.70
N ARG A 102 -5.20 3.08 8.49
CA ARG A 102 -5.99 3.10 7.25
C ARG A 102 -5.23 2.45 6.12
N MET A 103 -5.83 1.43 5.52
CA MET A 103 -5.31 0.77 4.32
C MET A 103 -6.10 1.18 3.09
N TYR A 104 -5.40 1.36 1.97
CA TYR A 104 -5.96 1.44 0.63
C TYR A 104 -5.45 0.27 -0.21
N VAL A 105 -6.31 -0.29 -1.05
CA VAL A 105 -5.98 -1.38 -1.97
C VAL A 105 -6.55 -1.05 -3.35
N SER A 106 -5.73 -1.15 -4.40
CA SER A 106 -6.22 -1.00 -5.77
C SER A 106 -7.21 -2.11 -6.10
N CYS A 107 -8.37 -1.76 -6.66
CA CYS A 107 -9.36 -2.76 -7.06
C CYS A 107 -8.95 -3.53 -8.33
N VAL A 108 -8.05 -2.95 -9.14
CA VAL A 108 -7.44 -3.60 -10.30
C VAL A 108 -5.91 -3.62 -10.17
N PRO A 109 -5.23 -4.53 -10.86
CA PRO A 109 -3.78 -4.53 -10.95
C PRO A 109 -3.30 -3.37 -11.82
N SER A 110 -2.11 -2.84 -11.57
CA SER A 110 -1.55 -1.79 -12.42
C SER A 110 -1.35 -2.29 -13.85
N ASN A 111 -1.74 -1.50 -14.86
CA ASN A 111 -1.36 -1.71 -16.25
C ASN A 111 -0.03 -1.04 -16.64
N LYS A 112 0.54 -0.20 -15.76
CA LYS A 112 1.82 0.47 -15.94
C LYS A 112 2.92 -0.19 -15.10
N ASN A 113 4.15 -0.18 -15.60
CA ASN A 113 5.31 -0.69 -14.86
C ASN A 113 5.78 0.26 -13.76
N THR A 114 5.51 1.55 -13.94
CA THR A 114 5.90 2.62 -13.01
C THR A 114 4.66 3.42 -12.64
N LEU A 115 4.53 3.76 -11.37
CA LEU A 115 3.47 4.61 -10.84
C LEU A 115 4.05 5.71 -9.96
N GLN A 116 3.38 6.86 -9.92
CA GLN A 116 3.71 7.94 -8.98
C GLN A 116 2.70 7.96 -7.84
N VAL A 117 3.18 7.74 -6.62
CA VAL A 117 2.39 7.83 -5.39
C VAL A 117 2.63 9.20 -4.76
N ASN A 118 1.57 9.99 -4.63
CA ASN A 118 1.60 11.29 -3.98
C ASN A 118 0.77 11.23 -2.70
N ILE A 119 1.34 11.69 -1.58
CA ILE A 119 0.68 11.77 -0.28
C ILE A 119 0.86 13.18 0.26
N ASN A 120 -0.25 13.86 0.56
CA ASN A 120 -0.23 15.21 1.09
C ASN A 120 -0.89 15.21 2.47
N GLU A 121 -0.19 15.76 3.46
CA GLU A 121 -0.79 16.18 4.72
C GLU A 121 -1.79 17.31 4.44
N LEU A 122 -2.97 17.22 5.02
CA LEU A 122 -3.99 18.26 4.97
C LEU A 122 -4.05 19.01 6.29
N ASP A 123 -4.02 18.27 7.41
CA ASP A 123 -4.17 18.80 8.76
C ASP A 123 -3.75 17.78 9.84
N GLY A 124 -3.61 18.23 11.09
CA GLY A 124 -3.33 17.41 12.24
C GLY A 124 -1.84 17.10 12.43
N LYS A 125 -1.43 16.86 13.69
CA LYS A 125 -0.03 16.67 14.09
C LYS A 125 0.30 15.28 14.63
N GLY A 126 -0.57 14.31 14.35
CA GLY A 126 -0.32 12.91 14.67
C GLY A 126 0.88 12.38 13.87
N LYS A 127 1.88 11.83 14.58
CA LYS A 127 2.98 11.05 13.98
C LYS A 127 2.35 9.88 13.24
N THR A 128 2.60 9.79 11.93
CA THR A 128 1.98 8.77 11.08
C THR A 128 3.03 8.17 10.15
N SER A 129 3.12 6.84 10.15
CA SER A 129 3.91 6.11 9.16
C SER A 129 3.07 5.72 7.96
N TYR A 130 3.70 5.53 6.81
CA TYR A 130 3.07 4.90 5.66
C TYR A 130 3.99 3.85 5.02
N VAL A 131 3.39 2.78 4.51
CA VAL A 131 4.05 1.75 3.72
C VAL A 131 3.29 1.54 2.41
N ILE A 132 4.04 1.51 1.30
CA ILE A 132 3.55 1.24 -0.05
C ILE A 132 4.08 -0.14 -0.43
N CYS A 133 3.17 -1.02 -0.87
CA CYS A 133 3.51 -2.37 -1.28
C CYS A 133 2.84 -2.72 -2.60
N LYS A 134 3.43 -3.68 -3.33
CA LYS A 134 2.74 -4.42 -4.38
C LYS A 134 2.37 -5.80 -3.87
N VAL A 135 1.30 -6.37 -4.42
CA VAL A 135 0.85 -7.72 -4.10
C VAL A 135 0.67 -8.52 -5.38
N ASP A 136 1.30 -9.68 -5.44
CA ASP A 136 1.14 -10.60 -6.56
C ASP A 136 -0.17 -11.39 -6.45
N ARG A 137 -0.44 -12.22 -7.47
CA ARG A 137 -1.65 -13.04 -7.56
C ARG A 137 -1.74 -14.11 -6.47
N ASN A 138 -0.61 -14.52 -5.92
CA ASN A 138 -0.53 -15.49 -4.84
C ASN A 138 -0.70 -14.84 -3.46
N GLY A 139 -0.97 -13.52 -3.41
CA GLY A 139 -1.13 -12.79 -2.17
C GLY A 139 0.19 -12.46 -1.47
N ARG A 140 1.33 -12.61 -2.16
CA ARG A 140 2.64 -12.25 -1.60
C ARG A 140 2.87 -10.75 -1.75
N TYR A 141 3.10 -10.09 -0.62
CA TYR A 141 3.37 -8.67 -0.55
C TYR A 141 4.86 -8.40 -0.72
N THR A 142 5.19 -7.38 -1.51
CA THR A 142 6.54 -6.83 -1.61
C THR A 142 6.51 -5.37 -1.23
N LYS A 143 7.26 -5.00 -0.18
CA LYS A 143 7.43 -3.61 0.25
C LYS A 143 8.18 -2.84 -0.83
N LEU A 144 7.66 -1.66 -1.20
CA LEU A 144 8.25 -0.78 -2.20
C LEU A 144 8.82 0.48 -1.57
N LYS A 145 8.09 1.05 -0.59
CA LYS A 145 8.51 2.29 0.07
C LYS A 145 7.90 2.39 1.46
N THR A 146 8.60 3.07 2.36
CA THR A 146 8.11 3.48 3.67
C THR A 146 8.49 4.93 3.93
N GLY A 147 7.79 5.57 4.85
CA GLY A 147 8.18 6.89 5.36
C GLY A 147 7.26 7.37 6.47
N TRP A 148 7.54 8.59 6.93
CA TRP A 148 6.88 9.19 8.09
C TRP A 148 6.45 10.63 7.82
N PHE A 149 5.39 11.02 8.53
CA PHE A 149 4.97 12.40 8.75
C PHE A 149 4.98 12.70 10.24
N ASN A 150 5.29 13.95 10.59
CA ASN A 150 5.25 14.46 11.96
C ASN A 150 6.12 13.62 12.93
N GLU A 151 7.22 13.04 12.44
CA GLU A 151 8.14 12.22 13.23
C GLU A 151 9.04 13.09 14.12
N ILE A 152 9.54 14.19 13.57
CA ILE A 152 10.39 15.16 14.25
C ILE A 152 9.69 16.52 14.37
N ASN A 153 10.12 17.37 15.30
CA ASN A 153 9.45 18.63 15.59
C ASN A 153 9.40 19.59 14.39
N SER A 154 10.44 19.62 13.54
CA SER A 154 10.46 20.44 12.33
C SER A 154 9.41 20.02 11.30
N GLN A 155 9.05 18.73 11.24
CA GLN A 155 7.93 18.26 10.42
C GLN A 155 6.60 18.71 11.02
N LYS A 156 6.46 18.66 12.35
CA LYS A 156 5.24 19.11 13.03
C LYS A 156 4.99 20.61 12.85
N SER A 157 6.02 21.44 12.78
CA SER A 157 5.84 22.87 12.49
C SER A 157 5.46 23.14 11.03
N ASN A 158 5.83 22.27 10.09
CA ASN A 158 5.43 22.41 8.70
C ASN A 158 3.94 22.05 8.53
N LYS A 159 3.15 22.97 7.98
CA LYS A 159 1.75 22.69 7.67
C LYS A 159 1.69 22.23 6.22
N ARG A 160 1.22 20.99 5.98
CA ARG A 160 0.87 20.43 4.65
C ARG A 160 2.07 19.87 3.88
N GLU A 161 2.89 19.07 4.56
CA GLU A 161 3.99 18.35 3.91
C GLU A 161 3.47 17.43 2.78
N THR A 162 4.23 17.35 1.69
CA THR A 162 3.94 16.45 0.56
C THR A 162 5.07 15.44 0.38
N ARG A 163 4.72 14.18 0.17
CA ARG A 163 5.64 13.08 -0.17
C ARG A 163 5.27 12.55 -1.55
N SER A 164 6.25 12.49 -2.46
CA SER A 164 6.08 11.92 -3.79
C SER A 164 7.08 10.78 -3.99
N HIS A 165 6.58 9.63 -4.44
CA HIS A 165 7.38 8.43 -4.65
C HIS A 165 7.12 7.84 -6.03
N THR A 166 8.18 7.56 -6.76
CA THR A 166 8.12 6.73 -7.97
C THR A 166 8.34 5.27 -7.56
N ILE A 167 7.38 4.41 -7.85
CA ILE A 167 7.46 2.96 -7.62
C ILE A 167 7.51 2.22 -8.96
N SER A 168 8.36 1.19 -9.07
CA SER A 168 8.60 0.44 -10.30
C SER A 168 8.32 -1.06 -10.14
N GLY A 169 8.24 -1.78 -11.26
CA GLY A 169 7.98 -3.23 -11.28
C GLY A 169 6.58 -3.57 -10.75
N VAL A 170 5.60 -2.69 -10.96
CA VAL A 170 4.24 -2.82 -10.42
C VAL A 170 3.21 -3.30 -11.44
N LYS A 171 3.57 -3.44 -12.72
CA LYS A 171 2.65 -3.94 -13.76
C LYS A 171 2.16 -5.35 -13.41
N GLY A 172 0.85 -5.56 -13.40
CA GLY A 172 0.23 -6.83 -13.05
C GLY A 172 -0.03 -7.04 -11.56
N TYR A 173 0.47 -6.17 -10.69
CA TYR A 173 0.30 -6.28 -9.24
C TYR A 173 -0.81 -5.36 -8.75
N LEU A 174 -1.48 -5.75 -7.67
CA LEU A 174 -2.28 -4.83 -6.87
C LEU A 174 -1.34 -3.92 -6.07
N VAL A 175 -1.74 -2.67 -5.86
CA VAL A 175 -0.98 -1.69 -5.07
C VAL A 175 -1.73 -1.44 -3.77
N THR A 176 -0.99 -1.46 -2.66
CA THR A 176 -1.54 -1.17 -1.33
C THR A 176 -0.77 -0.05 -0.66
N ILE A 177 -1.49 0.81 0.06
CA ILE A 177 -0.90 1.88 0.86
C ILE A 177 -1.51 1.79 2.26
N HIS A 178 -0.68 1.60 3.27
CA HIS A 178 -1.12 1.48 4.65
C HIS A 178 -0.52 2.59 5.50
N PHE A 179 -1.41 3.37 6.13
CA PHE A 179 -1.10 4.42 7.08
C PHE A 179 -1.33 3.91 8.50
N ASP A 180 -0.43 4.23 9.41
CA ASP A 180 -0.47 3.75 10.80
C ASP A 180 -0.02 4.88 11.74
N GLY A 181 -0.95 5.30 12.59
CA GLY A 181 -0.78 6.37 13.56
C GLY A 181 0.02 5.92 14.77
N LYS A 182 0.92 6.78 15.25
CA LYS A 182 1.82 6.51 16.39
C LYS A 182 1.74 7.59 17.46
N SER A 183 0.65 8.34 17.50
CA SER A 183 0.40 9.35 18.54
C SER A 183 -0.84 8.99 19.32
N VAL A 184 -0.85 9.26 20.61
CA VAL A 184 -2.06 9.18 21.43
C VAL A 184 -2.78 10.53 21.35
N GLY A 185 -4.10 10.52 21.12
CA GLY A 185 -4.95 11.71 21.15
C GLY A 185 -4.84 12.66 19.94
N ASN A 186 -3.74 12.62 19.18
CA ASN A 186 -3.56 13.43 17.98
C ASN A 186 -4.13 12.74 16.72
N SER A 187 -4.59 13.55 15.76
CA SER A 187 -5.01 13.06 14.44
C SER A 187 -4.09 13.53 13.32
N PHE A 188 -4.15 12.83 12.19
CA PHE A 188 -3.46 13.17 10.93
C PHE A 188 -4.44 13.02 9.77
N GLN A 189 -4.70 14.11 9.06
CA GLN A 189 -5.55 14.17 7.88
C GLN A 189 -4.69 14.25 6.64
N TYR A 190 -5.03 13.49 5.61
CA TYR A 190 -4.25 13.41 4.38
C TYR A 190 -5.12 13.17 3.16
N LYS A 191 -4.52 13.38 1.99
CA LYS A 191 -4.97 12.83 0.71
C LYS A 191 -3.86 12.04 0.05
N VAL A 192 -4.23 10.96 -0.64
CA VAL A 192 -3.30 10.08 -1.36
C VAL A 192 -3.80 9.83 -2.78
N ARG A 193 -2.89 9.78 -3.75
CA ARG A 193 -3.19 9.48 -5.16
C ARG A 193 -2.08 8.64 -5.77
N VAL A 194 -2.47 7.69 -6.62
CA VAL A 194 -1.53 6.89 -7.44
C VAL A 194 -1.82 7.13 -8.92
N LYS A 195 -0.80 7.50 -9.69
CA LYS A 195 -0.87 7.87 -11.12
C LYS A 195 -0.04 6.94 -12.01
#